data_AF-A0A957HMZ8-F1
#
_entry.id   AF-A0A957HMZ8-F1
#
_cell.length_a   1.000
_cell.length_b   1.000
_cell.length_c   1.000
_cell.angle_alpha   90.00
_cell.angle_beta   90.00
_cell.angle_gamma   90.00
#
_symmetry.space_group_name_H-M   'P 1'
#
loop_
_entity.id
_entity.type
_entity.pdbx_description
1 polymer ?
#
loop_
_entity_poly.entity_id
_entity_poly.type
_entity_poly.pdbx_seq_one_letter_code
_entity_poly.pdbx_strand_id
1 'polypeptide(L)'
;HLWPYCNQLFMPMAADDVLIEAGYFVDVMALRPLWQAIVIPHLTASGLIIPETAAPVTANRSTHTPHLADLLADMQMVARADPQAAW
;
A
#
# COMPACT_ATOMS: atom_id res chain seq x y z
N HIS A 1 -8.41 -9.59 -8.67
CA HIS A 1 -8.84 -9.31 -7.28
C HIS A 1 -7.93 -8.32 -6.53
N LEU A 2 -6.69 -8.08 -6.95
CA LEU A 2 -5.77 -7.17 -6.23
C LEU A 2 -5.95 -5.67 -6.56
N TRP A 3 -6.51 -5.35 -7.74
CA TRP A 3 -6.66 -3.99 -8.24
C TRP A 3 -7.28 -2.96 -7.25
N PRO A 4 -8.31 -3.31 -6.43
CA PRO A 4 -8.88 -2.37 -5.49
C PRO A 4 -7.91 -1.87 -4.41
N TYR A 5 -6.90 -2.68 -4.04
CA TYR A 5 -5.90 -2.33 -3.04
C TYR A 5 -4.90 -1.29 -3.55
N CYS A 6 -4.68 -1.20 -4.87
CA CYS A 6 -3.79 -0.19 -5.46
C CYS A 6 -4.25 1.24 -5.16
N ASN A 7 -5.54 1.46 -4.86
CA ASN A 7 -6.04 2.79 -4.49
C ASN A 7 -5.40 3.34 -3.21
N GLN A 8 -4.98 2.48 -2.28
CA GLN A 8 -4.35 2.91 -1.03
C GLN A 8 -2.94 3.52 -1.26
N LEU A 9 -2.30 3.24 -2.41
CA LEU A 9 -1.01 3.85 -2.76
C LEU A 9 -1.08 5.38 -2.90
N PHE A 10 -2.27 5.90 -3.18
CA PHE A 10 -2.51 7.31 -3.53
C PHE A 10 -3.38 8.02 -2.49
N MET A 11 -3.48 7.47 -1.28
CA MET A 11 -4.27 8.03 -0.19
C MET A 11 -3.37 8.88 0.74
N PRO A 12 -3.57 10.21 0.81
CA PRO A 12 -2.82 11.07 1.72
C PRO A 12 -3.09 10.73 3.19
N MET A 13 -2.10 10.95 4.05
CA MET A 13 -2.25 10.94 5.50
C MET A 13 -2.49 12.34 6.06
N ALA A 14 -2.96 12.41 7.30
CA ALA A 14 -3.26 13.66 7.99
C ALA A 14 -2.07 14.64 8.13
N ALA A 15 -0.83 14.14 8.06
CA ALA A 15 0.38 14.96 8.19
C ALA A 15 1.09 15.22 6.85
N ASP A 16 0.57 14.71 5.72
CA ASP A 16 1.28 14.77 4.44
C ASP A 16 1.43 16.22 3.95
N ASP A 17 0.40 17.06 4.10
CA ASP A 17 0.44 18.46 3.65
C ASP A 17 1.61 19.25 4.26
N VAL A 18 1.84 19.09 5.57
CA VAL A 18 2.94 19.75 6.29
C VAL A 18 4.30 19.26 5.79
N LEU A 19 4.42 17.97 5.49
CA LEU A 19 5.66 17.37 5.00
C LEU A 19 5.93 17.72 3.53
N ILE A 20 4.88 17.86 2.72
CA ILE A 20 4.97 18.30 1.33
C ILE A 20 5.40 19.77 1.27
N GLU A 21 4.77 20.64 2.07
CA GLU A 21 5.14 22.06 2.14
C GLU A 21 6.59 22.25 2.61
N ALA A 22 7.04 21.44 3.56
CA ALA A 22 8.43 21.44 4.02
C ALA A 22 9.43 20.78 3.04
N GLY A 23 8.95 20.22 1.92
CA GLY A 23 9.79 19.59 0.90
C GLY A 23 10.36 18.22 1.28
N TYR A 24 9.85 17.59 2.35
CA TYR A 24 10.29 16.27 2.82
C TYR A 24 9.50 15.12 2.20
N PHE A 25 8.33 15.39 1.63
CA PHE A 25 7.43 14.37 1.09
C PHE A 25 6.80 14.79 -0.23
N VAL A 26 6.28 13.81 -0.97
CA VAL A 26 5.64 14.02 -2.27
C VAL A 26 4.13 13.94 -2.13
N ASP A 27 3.41 14.67 -3.00
CA ASP A 27 1.97 14.46 -3.15
C ASP A 27 1.71 13.08 -3.76
N VAL A 28 1.23 12.15 -2.93
CA VAL A 28 0.91 10.78 -3.33
C VAL A 28 -0.27 10.70 -4.29
N MET A 29 -1.18 11.67 -4.31
CA MET A 29 -2.28 11.69 -5.28
C MET A 29 -1.76 11.97 -6.69
N ALA A 30 -0.76 12.85 -6.81
CA ALA A 30 -0.11 13.15 -8.09
C ALA A 30 0.64 11.94 -8.68
N LEU A 31 0.99 10.93 -7.87
CA LEU A 31 1.63 9.70 -8.35
C LEU A 31 0.68 8.78 -9.12
N ARG A 32 -0.65 8.91 -8.95
CA ARG A 32 -1.63 8.04 -9.60
C ARG A 32 -1.55 8.04 -11.13
N PRO A 33 -1.62 9.19 -11.83
CA PRO A 33 -1.49 9.22 -13.29
C PRO A 33 -0.11 8.70 -13.76
N LEU A 34 0.96 8.98 -13.01
CA LEU A 34 2.32 8.50 -13.34
C LEU A 34 2.41 6.97 -13.25
N TRP A 35 1.85 6.39 -12.19
CA TRP A 35 1.79 4.93 -12.02
C TRP A 35 0.91 4.28 -13.10
N GLN A 36 -0.24 4.88 -13.43
CA GLN A 36 -1.12 4.37 -14.49
C GLN A 36 -0.44 4.37 -15.86
N ALA A 37 0.37 5.39 -16.16
CA ALA A 37 1.14 5.47 -17.39
C ALA A 37 2.19 4.35 -17.53
N ILE A 38 2.59 3.70 -16.43
CA ILE A 38 3.49 2.54 -16.43
C ILE A 38 2.68 1.23 -16.47
N VAL A 39 1.71 1.07 -15.57
CA VAL A 39 1.03 -0.21 -15.36
C VAL A 39 0.03 -0.54 -16.46
N ILE A 40 -0.71 0.44 -16.97
CA ILE A 40 -1.74 0.19 -18.00
C ILE A 40 -1.08 -0.33 -19.30
N PRO A 41 -0.03 0.29 -19.85
CA PRO A 41 0.62 -0.25 -21.06
C PRO A 41 1.15 -1.66 -20.88
N HIS A 42 1.72 -2.00 -19.71
CA HIS A 42 2.20 -3.36 -19.45
C HIS A 42 1.07 -4.39 -19.41
N LEU A 43 -0.04 -4.07 -18.77
CA LEU A 43 -1.21 -4.96 -18.74
C LEU A 43 -1.81 -5.12 -20.14
N THR A 44 -2.00 -4.03 -20.88
CA THR A 44 -2.53 -4.07 -22.26
C THR A 44 -1.61 -4.83 -23.21
N ALA A 45 -0.30 -4.60 -23.15
CA ALA A 45 0.68 -5.35 -23.95
C ALA A 45 0.70 -6.85 -23.62
N SER A 46 0.30 -7.21 -22.40
CA SER A 46 0.14 -8.60 -21.97
C SER A 46 -1.22 -9.21 -22.37
N GLY A 47 -2.06 -8.49 -23.12
CA GLY A 47 -3.41 -8.93 -23.51
C GLY A 47 -4.43 -8.91 -22.37
N LEU A 48 -4.12 -8.21 -21.26
CA LEU A 48 -4.99 -8.13 -20.10
C LEU A 48 -5.92 -6.90 -20.19
N ILE A 49 -7.12 -7.07 -19.65
CA ILE A 49 -8.11 -6.00 -19.51
C ILE A 49 -7.88 -5.30 -18.17
N ILE A 50 -7.86 -3.97 -18.19
CA ILE A 50 -7.78 -3.17 -16.98
C ILE A 50 -9.07 -3.36 -16.19
N PRO A 51 -9.02 -3.81 -14.93
CA PRO A 51 -10.23 -4.01 -14.14
C PRO A 51 -10.97 -2.69 -13.95
N GLU A 52 -12.30 -2.71 -14.08
CA GLU A 52 -13.15 -1.60 -13.66
C GLU A 52 -12.88 -1.29 -12.19
N THR A 53 -12.76 -0.01 -11.86
CA THR A 53 -12.55 0.43 -10.48
C THR A 53 -13.73 0.01 -9.61
N ALA A 54 -13.58 -1.10 -8.89
CA ALA A 54 -14.42 -1.42 -7.75
C ALA A 54 -14.33 -0.29 -6.71
N ALA A 55 -15.33 -0.21 -5.82
CA ALA A 55 -15.29 0.71 -4.70
C ALA A 55 -13.91 0.63 -4.00
N PRO A 56 -13.28 1.78 -3.70
CA PRO A 56 -11.96 1.77 -3.08
C PRO A 56 -12.00 0.98 -1.77
N VAL A 57 -10.94 0.23 -1.48
CA VAL A 57 -10.78 -0.38 -0.15
C VAL A 57 -10.56 0.77 0.84
N THR A 58 -11.62 1.13 1.57
CA THR A 58 -11.65 2.27 2.50
C THR A 58 -11.05 1.97 3.87
N ALA A 59 -10.32 0.85 4.02
CA ALA A 59 -9.63 0.54 5.26
C ALA A 59 -8.56 1.61 5.53
N ASN A 60 -8.55 2.15 6.75
CA ASN A 60 -7.53 3.10 7.20
C ASN A 60 -6.18 2.37 7.41
N ARG A 61 -5.08 3.13 7.59
CA ARG A 61 -3.73 2.57 7.79
C ARG A 61 -3.57 1.67 9.02
N SER A 62 -4.54 1.66 9.93
CA SER A 62 -4.52 0.81 11.14
C SER A 62 -5.27 -0.52 10.97
N THR A 63 -6.00 -0.70 9.86
CA THR A 63 -6.80 -1.90 9.60
C THR A 63 -6.16 -2.71 8.48
N HIS A 64 -5.67 -3.89 8.82
CA HIS A 64 -5.01 -4.80 7.88
C HIS A 64 -5.91 -5.95 7.47
N THR A 65 -5.58 -6.62 6.37
CA THR A 65 -6.21 -7.89 6.02
C THR A 65 -5.81 -8.97 7.05
N PRO A 66 -6.60 -10.06 7.18
CA PRO A 66 -6.25 -11.16 8.09
C PRO A 66 -4.85 -11.74 7.87
N HIS A 67 -4.32 -11.64 6.65
CA HIS A 67 -3.00 -12.13 6.27
C HIS A 67 -1.84 -11.54 7.09
N LEU A 68 -1.98 -10.31 7.61
CA LEU A 68 -0.93 -9.72 8.45
C LEU A 68 -0.81 -10.44 9.79
N ALA A 69 -1.91 -10.93 10.37
CA ALA A 69 -1.89 -11.59 11.66
C ALA A 69 -1.05 -12.87 11.63
N ASP A 70 -1.29 -13.72 10.62
CA ASP A 70 -0.53 -14.96 10.41
C ASP A 70 0.96 -14.65 10.16
N LEU A 71 1.24 -13.67 9.30
CA LEU A 71 2.62 -13.26 9.00
C LEU A 71 3.37 -12.79 10.26
N LEU A 72 2.72 -11.98 11.11
CA LEU A 72 3.34 -11.50 12.35
C LEU A 72 3.52 -12.62 13.39
N ALA A 73 2.60 -13.60 13.44
CA ALA A 73 2.74 -14.74 14.32
C ALA A 73 4.03 -15.52 14.00
N ASP A 74 4.29 -15.76 12.72
CA ASP A 74 5.51 -16.44 12.26
C ASP A 74 6.76 -15.56 12.42
N MET A 75 6.73 -14.34 11.89
CA MET A 75 7.89 -13.43 11.88
C MET A 75 8.37 -13.06 13.29
N GLN A 76 7.45 -12.99 14.26
CA GLN A 76 7.76 -12.54 15.61
C GLN A 76 7.81 -13.69 16.62
N MET A 77 7.69 -14.95 16.18
CA MET A 77 7.63 -16.11 17.08
C MET A 77 8.80 -16.14 18.07
N VAL A 78 10.05 -16.09 17.55
CA VAL A 78 11.27 -16.15 18.38
C VAL A 78 11.41 -14.90 19.24
N ALA A 79 11.21 -13.72 18.65
CA ALA A 79 11.33 -12.45 19.38
C ALA A 79 10.31 -12.31 20.52
N ARG A 80 9.13 -12.93 20.40
CA ARG A 80 8.13 -13.00 21.47
C ARG A 80 8.42 -14.10 22.50
N ALA A 81 9.07 -15.18 22.08
CA ALA A 81 9.45 -16.28 22.96
C ALA A 81 10.59 -15.91 23.90
N ASP A 82 11.57 -15.13 23.42
CA ASP A 82 12.66 -14.59 24.25
C ASP A 82 12.96 -13.12 23.90
N PRO A 83 12.26 -12.16 24.52
CA PRO A 83 12.43 -10.74 24.21
C PRO A 83 13.79 -10.14 24.60
N GLN A 84 14.60 -10.84 25.41
CA GLN A 84 15.89 -10.33 25.89
C GLN A 84 17.09 -11.00 25.20
N ALA A 85 16.85 -11.98 24.34
CA ALA A 85 17.91 -12.63 23.61
C ALA A 85 18.64 -11.65 22.68
N ALA A 86 19.95 -11.87 22.56
CA ALA A 86 20.83 -11.12 21.67
C ALA A 86 21.11 -11.95 20.42
N TRP A 87 20.88 -11.36 19.26
CA TRP A 87 21.10 -11.92 17.92
C TRP A 87 21.70 -10.86 17.00
#